data_AF-A0A7K2AZP9-F1
#
_entry.id   AF-A0A7K2AZP9-F1
#
_cell.length_a   1.000
_cell.length_b   1.000
_cell.length_c   1.000
_cell.angle_alpha   90.00
_cell.angle_beta   90.00
_cell.angle_gamma   90.00
#
_symmetry.space_group_name_H-M   'P 1'
#
loop_
_entity.id
_entity.type
_entity.pdbx_description
1 polymer ?
#
loop_
_entity_poly.entity_id
_entity_poly.type
_entity_poly.pdbx_seq_one_letter_code
_entity_poly.pdbx_strand_id
1 'polypeptide(L)'
;MPRLNEQIEIVGRGPNAVAVCRCGYEIGPAADNYKLHLLMREGPVQNAGPWVDPNGIGGERFVCREFFCPGCVTLLDVEIAQSHEPILWDVRLAVPE
;
A
#
# COMPACT_ATOMS: atom_id res chain seq x y z
N MET A 1 9.27 -17.53 5.96
CA MET A 1 8.16 -16.56 6.10
C MET A 1 7.95 -15.95 4.73
N PRO A 2 6.76 -16.06 4.13
CA PRO A 2 6.51 -15.42 2.85
C PRO A 2 6.55 -13.91 3.03
N ARG A 3 7.27 -13.23 2.13
CA ARG A 3 7.27 -11.76 2.04
C ARG A 3 6.22 -11.34 1.03
N LEU A 4 5.42 -10.34 1.40
CA LEU A 4 4.47 -9.72 0.47
C LEU A 4 5.22 -8.77 -0.45
N ASN A 5 6.12 -7.96 0.11
CA ASN A 5 7.06 -7.11 -0.63
C ASN A 5 8.37 -6.96 0.14
N GLU A 6 9.21 -5.98 -0.22
CA GLU A 6 10.52 -5.75 0.37
C GLU A 6 10.48 -5.26 1.84
N GLN A 7 9.36 -4.68 2.29
CA GLN A 7 9.17 -4.17 3.66
C GLN A 7 8.08 -4.90 4.46
N ILE A 8 7.25 -5.73 3.83
CA ILE A 8 6.12 -6.41 4.48
C ILE A 8 6.34 -7.92 4.44
N GLU A 9 6.29 -8.53 5.62
CA GLU A 9 6.33 -9.97 5.80
C GLU A 9 5.02 -10.50 6.38
N ILE A 10 4.72 -11.77 6.11
CA ILE A 10 3.58 -12.47 6.69
C ILE A 10 4.06 -13.36 7.82
N VAL A 11 3.48 -13.15 9.00
CA VAL A 11 3.78 -13.88 10.23
C VAL A 11 2.55 -14.68 10.64
N GLY A 12 2.72 -15.93 11.06
CA GLY A 12 1.61 -16.83 11.42
C GLY A 12 1.12 -17.70 10.27
N ARG A 13 -0.05 -18.32 10.46
CA ARG A 13 -0.70 -19.25 9.50
C ARG A 13 -2.22 -19.18 9.59
N GLY A 14 -2.89 -19.63 8.53
CA GLY A 14 -4.34 -19.65 8.42
C GLY A 14 -5.00 -18.30 8.79
N PRO A 15 -6.12 -18.31 9.54
CA PRO A 15 -6.87 -17.09 9.87
C PRO A 15 -6.13 -16.13 10.82
N ASN A 16 -5.07 -16.60 11.49
CA ASN A 16 -4.31 -15.80 12.45
C ASN A 16 -3.05 -15.18 11.84
N ALA A 17 -2.81 -15.35 10.52
CA ALA A 17 -1.67 -14.72 9.90
C ALA A 17 -1.87 -13.21 9.78
N VAL A 18 -0.80 -12.45 10.02
CA VAL A 18 -0.77 -10.99 9.99
C VAL A 18 0.32 -10.48 9.07
N ALA A 19 0.07 -9.35 8.43
CA ALA A 19 1.07 -8.57 7.72
C ALA A 19 1.84 -7.70 8.72
N VAL A 20 3.16 -7.77 8.69
CA VAL A 20 4.05 -7.06 9.61
C VAL A 20 5.05 -6.25 8.80
N CYS A 21 5.21 -4.99 9.14
CA CYS A 21 6.27 -4.17 8.57
C CYS A 21 7.62 -4.61 9.16
N ARG A 22 8.70 -4.50 8.38
CA ARG A 22 10.07 -4.80 8.82
C ARG A 22 10.50 -4.08 10.11
N CYS A 23 9.87 -2.97 10.48
CA CYS A 23 10.11 -2.30 11.76
C CYS A 23 9.48 -3.01 12.98
N GLY A 24 8.67 -4.05 12.76
CA GLY A 24 7.94 -4.79 13.78
C GLY A 24 6.49 -4.32 13.99
N TYR A 25 6.02 -3.30 13.28
CA TYR A 25 4.63 -2.86 13.38
C TYR A 25 3.69 -3.87 12.72
N GLU A 26 2.72 -4.39 13.49
CA GLU A 26 1.65 -5.25 12.98
C GLU A 26 0.64 -4.38 12.21
N ILE A 27 0.57 -4.59 10.89
CA ILE A 27 -0.28 -3.81 9.99
C ILE A 27 -1.73 -4.26 10.13
N GLY A 28 -1.97 -5.57 10.06
CA GLY A 28 -3.32 -6.14 10.13
C GLY A 28 -3.38 -7.57 9.62
N PRO A 29 -4.59 -8.14 9.48
CA PRO A 29 -4.78 -9.51 8.99
C PRO A 29 -4.17 -9.73 7.60
N ALA A 30 -3.49 -10.85 7.38
CA ALA A 30 -2.88 -11.19 6.09
C ALA A 30 -3.92 -11.50 4.99
N ALA A 31 -5.17 -11.73 5.38
CA ALA A 31 -6.29 -11.98 4.48
C ALA A 31 -7.00 -10.70 4.01
N ASP A 32 -6.62 -9.53 4.55
CA ASP A 32 -7.21 -8.23 4.20
C ASP A 32 -6.30 -7.43 3.27
N ASN A 33 -6.85 -6.35 2.71
CA ASN A 33 -6.04 -5.37 1.98
C ASN A 33 -5.19 -4.57 2.96
N TYR A 34 -3.90 -4.87 3.04
CA TYR A 34 -2.95 -4.23 3.95
C TYR A 34 -2.97 -2.68 3.86
N LYS A 35 -3.26 -2.11 2.67
CA LYS A 35 -3.32 -0.66 2.45
C LYS A 35 -4.39 0.04 3.29
N LEU A 36 -5.46 -0.66 3.67
CA LEU A 36 -6.54 -0.11 4.50
C LEU A 36 -6.11 0.12 5.95
N HIS A 37 -4.95 -0.41 6.36
CA HIS A 37 -4.40 -0.28 7.71
C HIS A 37 -3.16 0.63 7.77
N LEU A 38 -2.86 1.33 6.67
CA LEU A 38 -1.70 2.22 6.56
C LEU A 38 -2.12 3.68 6.67
N LEU A 39 -1.15 4.54 7.00
CA LEU A 39 -1.33 5.99 6.84
C LEU A 39 -1.30 6.31 5.34
N MET A 40 -2.26 7.10 4.85
CA MET A 40 -2.35 7.43 3.43
C MET A 40 -2.28 8.94 3.21
N ARG A 41 -1.44 9.34 2.26
CA ARG A 41 -1.41 10.69 1.71
C ARG A 41 -1.88 10.64 0.27
N GLU A 42 -2.93 11.37 -0.06
CA GLU A 42 -3.36 11.60 -1.44
C GLU A 42 -2.90 12.97 -1.92
N GLY A 43 -2.47 13.06 -3.17
CA GLY A 43 -1.99 14.30 -3.75
C GLY A 43 -1.85 14.25 -5.28
N PRO A 44 -1.20 15.26 -5.87
CA PRO A 44 -0.99 15.32 -7.31
C PRO A 44 -0.08 14.18 -7.80
N VAL A 45 -0.22 13.77 -9.06
CA VAL A 45 0.58 12.69 -9.66
C VAL A 45 2.10 12.96 -9.62
N GLN A 46 2.49 14.23 -9.51
CA GLN A 46 3.88 14.66 -9.41
C GLN A 46 4.55 14.28 -8.08
N ASN A 47 3.80 13.81 -7.07
CA ASN A 47 4.39 13.17 -5.89
C ASN A 47 5.22 11.92 -6.27
N ALA A 48 4.85 11.22 -7.34
CA ALA A 48 5.63 10.09 -7.88
C ALA A 48 6.88 10.55 -8.67
N GLY A 49 6.98 11.83 -9.00
CA GLY A 49 8.14 12.43 -9.66
C GLY A 49 7.79 13.69 -10.46
N PRO A 50 8.73 14.64 -10.60
CA PRO A 50 8.46 15.94 -11.25
C PRO A 50 8.11 15.84 -12.74
N TRP A 51 8.43 14.71 -13.38
CA TRP A 51 8.16 14.46 -14.80
C TRP A 51 6.91 13.61 -15.05
N VAL A 52 6.12 13.33 -14.02
CA VAL A 52 4.84 12.64 -14.19
C VAL A 52 3.80 13.62 -14.72
N ASP A 53 3.16 13.25 -15.82
CA ASP A 53 2.22 14.09 -16.58
C ASP A 53 2.75 15.51 -16.90
N PRO A 54 3.89 15.63 -17.61
CA PRO A 54 4.56 16.91 -17.81
C PRO A 54 3.76 17.88 -18.70
N ASN A 55 2.75 17.38 -19.40
CA ASN A 55 1.88 18.14 -20.28
C ASN A 55 0.47 18.35 -19.70
N GLY A 56 0.20 17.89 -18.47
CA GLY A 56 -1.11 18.05 -17.82
C GLY A 56 -2.27 17.35 -18.54
N ILE A 57 -2.00 16.28 -19.29
CA ILE A 57 -3.01 15.55 -20.06
C ILE A 57 -3.99 14.85 -19.12
N GLY A 58 -3.50 14.39 -17.96
CA GLY A 58 -4.31 13.74 -16.94
C GLY A 58 -5.27 14.71 -16.25
N GLY A 59 -4.85 15.96 -16.05
CA GLY A 59 -5.58 16.93 -15.24
C GLY A 59 -5.82 16.39 -13.82
N GLU A 60 -6.97 16.72 -13.23
CA GLU A 60 -7.37 16.24 -11.89
C GLU A 60 -7.96 14.82 -11.89
N ARG A 61 -7.92 14.12 -13.03
CA ARG A 61 -8.49 12.77 -13.13
C ARG A 61 -7.71 11.75 -12.31
N PHE A 62 -6.40 11.95 -12.19
CA PHE A 62 -5.50 11.04 -11.50
C PHE A 62 -4.89 11.67 -10.26
N VAL A 63 -4.69 10.84 -9.24
CA VAL A 63 -4.06 11.19 -7.98
C VAL A 63 -2.94 10.20 -7.68
N CYS A 64 -1.96 10.65 -6.90
CA CYS A 64 -0.95 9.79 -6.29
C CYS A 64 -1.33 9.53 -4.84
N ARG A 65 -1.50 8.25 -4.48
CA ARG A 65 -1.73 7.79 -3.11
C ARG A 65 -0.48 7.11 -2.61
N GLU A 66 0.06 7.61 -1.51
CA GLU A 66 1.27 7.08 -0.87
C GLU A 66 0.89 6.45 0.47
N PHE A 67 1.27 5.19 0.66
CA PHE A 67 0.88 4.40 1.84
C PHE A 67 2.09 4.16 2.74
N PHE A 68 2.01 4.62 3.98
CA PHE A 68 3.10 4.60 4.93
C PHE A 68 2.82 3.70 6.14
N CYS A 69 3.85 3.03 6.63
CA CYS A 69 3.78 2.30 7.90
C CYS A 69 3.44 3.26 9.06
N PRO A 70 2.42 2.98 9.89
CA PRO A 70 2.13 3.82 11.05
C PRO A 70 3.24 3.82 12.12
N GLY A 71 4.05 2.75 12.21
CA GLY A 71 5.11 2.63 13.21
C GLY A 71 6.41 3.35 12.85
N CYS A 72 6.81 3.37 11.58
CA CYS A 72 8.11 3.93 11.16
C CYS A 72 8.04 4.91 9.99
N VAL A 73 6.86 5.14 9.42
CA VAL A 73 6.62 6.05 8.28
C VAL A 73 7.39 5.67 7.01
N THR A 74 7.89 4.44 6.92
CA THR A 74 8.39 3.89 5.65
C THR A 74 7.26 3.90 4.62
N LEU A 75 7.53 4.43 3.43
CA LEU A 75 6.64 4.31 2.27
C LEU A 75 6.62 2.85 1.81
N LEU A 76 5.47 2.21 1.97
CA LEU A 76 5.27 0.77 1.69
C LEU A 76 4.68 0.51 0.31
N ASP A 77 3.93 1.47 -0.24
CA ASP A 77 3.40 1.39 -1.61
C ASP A 77 3.01 2.78 -2.15
N VAL A 78 2.90 2.89 -3.48
CA VAL A 78 2.44 4.07 -4.22
C VAL A 78 1.45 3.64 -5.29
N GLU A 79 0.30 4.31 -5.34
CA GLU A 79 -0.76 4.04 -6.32
C GLU A 79 -1.07 5.31 -7.13
N ILE A 80 -0.94 5.24 -8.46
CA ILE A 80 -1.54 6.22 -9.37
C ILE A 80 -2.93 5.72 -9.74
N ALA A 81 -3.96 6.39 -9.25
CA ALA A 81 -5.35 5.98 -9.42
C ALA A 81 -6.20 7.12 -9.96
N GLN A 82 -7.36 6.78 -10.52
CA GLN A 82 -8.39 7.79 -10.72
C GLN A 82 -8.91 8.25 -9.35
N SER A 83 -9.18 9.54 -9.19
CA SER A 83 -9.54 10.14 -7.88
C SER A 83 -10.75 9.49 -7.20
N HIS A 84 -11.69 8.94 -7.97
CA HIS A 84 -12.93 8.32 -7.46
C HIS A 84 -12.84 6.80 -7.29
N GLU A 85 -11.77 6.16 -7.73
CA GLU A 85 -11.62 4.70 -7.60
C GLU A 85 -11.25 4.32 -6.17
N PRO A 86 -11.77 3.20 -5.65
CA PRO A 86 -11.38 2.71 -4.33
C PRO A 86 -9.89 2.33 -4.32
N ILE A 87 -9.32 2.20 -3.12
CA ILE A 87 -7.94 1.70 -2.95
C ILE A 87 -7.85 0.29 -3.55
N LEU A 88 -6.87 0.09 -4.44
CA LEU A 88 -6.70 -1.17 -5.14
C LEU A 88 -6.26 -2.28 -4.17
N TRP A 89 -6.94 -3.42 -4.22
CA TRP A 89 -6.47 -4.64 -3.55
C TRP A 89 -5.68 -5.52 -4.52
N ASP A 90 -4.40 -5.20 -4.64
CA ASP A 90 -3.45 -5.74 -5.62
C ASP A 90 -2.97 -7.17 -5.31
N VAL A 91 -2.76 -7.50 -4.04
CA VAL A 91 -2.26 -8.81 -3.59
C VAL A 91 -3.25 -9.47 -2.64
N ARG A 92 -3.74 -10.65 -3.03
CA ARG A 92 -4.63 -11.49 -2.22
C ARG A 92 -3.94 -12.81 -1.94
N LEU A 93 -3.55 -13.01 -0.69
CA LEU A 93 -2.82 -14.19 -0.29
C LEU A 93 -3.78 -15.32 0.06
N ALA A 94 -3.55 -16.50 -0.51
CA ALA A 94 -4.04 -17.72 0.11
C ALA A 94 -3.14 -18.00 1.32
N VAL A 95 -3.68 -17.94 2.53
CA VAL A 95 -2.95 -18.25 3.75
C VAL A 95 -3.28 -19.69 4.18
N PRO A 96 -2.45 -20.68 3.84
CA PRO A 96 -2.68 -22.06 4.24
C PRO A 96 -2.48 -22.24 5.76
N GLU A 97 -3.05 -23.33 6.29
CA GLU A 97 -2.87 -23.78 7.68
C GLU A 97 -1.42 -24.17 8.04
#